data_AF-A0A2X0XE59-F1
#
_entry.id   AF-A0A2X0XE59-F1
#
_cell.length_a   1.000
_cell.length_b   1.000
_cell.length_c   1.000
_cell.angle_alpha   90.00
_cell.angle_beta   90.00
_cell.angle_gamma   90.00
#
_symmetry.space_group_name_H-M   'P 1'
#
loop_
_entity.id
_entity.type
_entity.pdbx_description
1 polymer ?
#
loop_
_entity_poly.entity_id
_entity_poly.type
_entity_poly.pdbx_seq_one_letter_code
_entity_poly.pdbx_strand_id
1 'polypeptide(L)'
;MLVEQNYLLSIPGTLQIKGEFLFDCQKKTYSATETIRKRRYINGPSGAPCTSELKRKVRQRWEQTQDDLLRYVWGYDCEEKHRAERLLQTTIEHEHVFPLIDAILTKDEVHGLLERLDIKRPLMYELGFRNNNCVGCVKGGVGYWNMIRRHFTERFYEMAGLEREIGTTCIKEVYLDELDPERGRIEDEMMGECGILCEIAYGNIVG
;
A
#
# COMPACT_ATOMS: atom_id res chain seq x y z
N MET A 1 1.45 9.41 -23.23
CA MET A 1 0.41 8.42 -23.54
C MET A 1 0.38 7.48 -22.35
N LEU A 2 -0.71 7.47 -21.59
CA LEU A 2 -0.90 6.43 -20.58
C LEU A 2 -1.34 5.17 -21.32
N VAL A 3 -0.85 4.01 -20.90
CA VAL A 3 -1.37 2.74 -21.41
C VAL A 3 -2.33 2.21 -20.36
N GLU A 4 -3.57 1.99 -20.79
CA GLU A 4 -4.62 1.38 -19.99
C GLU A 4 -4.68 -0.11 -20.32
N GLN A 5 -4.45 -0.95 -19.31
CA GLN A 5 -4.79 -2.36 -19.41
C GLN A 5 -6.00 -2.63 -18.52
N ASN A 6 -7.12 -2.91 -19.17
CA ASN A 6 -8.35 -3.27 -18.48
C ASN A 6 -8.21 -4.65 -17.84
N TYR A 7 -8.70 -4.81 -16.62
CA TYR A 7 -8.91 -6.09 -15.98
C TYR A 7 -10.30 -6.14 -15.34
N LEU A 8 -10.84 -7.35 -15.23
CA LEU A 8 -12.06 -7.58 -14.48
C LEU A 8 -11.66 -8.26 -13.18
N LEU A 9 -11.89 -7.61 -12.05
CA LEU A 9 -11.82 -8.26 -10.75
C LEU A 9 -13.21 -8.81 -10.45
N SER A 10 -13.34 -10.13 -10.46
CA SER A 10 -14.59 -10.81 -10.11
C SER A 10 -14.45 -11.38 -8.72
N ILE A 11 -15.29 -10.92 -7.79
CA ILE A 11 -15.52 -11.60 -6.52
C ILE A 11 -16.74 -12.50 -6.76
N PRO A 12 -16.58 -13.84 -6.81
CA PRO A 12 -17.68 -14.75 -7.11
C PRO A 12 -18.93 -14.46 -6.27
N GLY A 13 -20.09 -14.34 -6.92
CA GLY A 13 -21.37 -14.10 -6.25
C GLY A 13 -21.57 -12.71 -5.63
N THR A 14 -20.59 -11.79 -5.72
CA THR A 14 -20.64 -10.50 -5.01
C THR A 14 -20.58 -9.30 -5.94
N LEU A 15 -19.51 -9.16 -6.74
CA LEU A 15 -19.29 -7.95 -7.54
C LEU A 15 -18.34 -8.20 -8.70
N GLN A 16 -18.65 -7.60 -9.85
CA GLN A 16 -17.70 -7.44 -10.95
C GLN A 16 -17.21 -5.99 -10.99
N ILE A 17 -15.92 -5.80 -10.73
CA ILE A 17 -15.27 -4.51 -10.82
C ILE A 17 -14.43 -4.49 -12.09
N LYS A 18 -14.72 -3.55 -12.99
CA LYS A 18 -13.79 -3.21 -14.07
C LYS A 18 -12.70 -2.32 -13.48
N GLY A 19 -11.46 -2.78 -13.55
CA GLY A 19 -10.28 -2.03 -13.15
C GLY A 19 -9.40 -1.70 -14.35
N GLU A 20 -8.59 -0.66 -14.19
CA GLU A 20 -7.61 -0.23 -15.19
C GLU A 20 -6.24 -0.15 -14.54
N PHE A 21 -5.24 -0.76 -15.18
CA PHE A 21 -3.85 -0.51 -14.82
C PHE A 21 -3.35 0.72 -15.57
N LEU A 22 -2.80 1.67 -14.82
CA LEU A 22 -2.24 2.90 -15.35
C LEU A 22 -0.72 2.84 -15.32
N PHE A 23 -0.11 2.88 -16.50
CA PHE A 23 1.34 3.00 -16.65
C PHE A 23 1.72 4.22 -17.48
N ASP A 24 2.74 4.93 -17.01
CA ASP A 24 3.33 6.04 -17.74
C ASP A 24 4.40 5.52 -18.71
N CYS A 25 4.00 5.16 -19.93
CA CYS A 25 4.91 4.57 -20.91
C CYS A 25 5.98 5.54 -21.44
N GLN A 26 5.85 6.85 -21.17
CA GLN A 26 6.84 7.85 -21.54
C GLN A 26 8.03 7.92 -20.57
N LYS A 27 7.92 7.30 -19.38
CA LYS A 27 9.04 7.24 -18.43
C LYS A 27 9.96 6.08 -18.76
N LYS A 28 11.28 6.35 -18.75
CA LYS A 28 12.35 5.34 -18.87
C LYS A 28 12.63 4.53 -17.58
N THR A 29 11.81 4.70 -16.53
CA THR A 29 12.01 4.06 -15.23
C THR A 29 10.69 3.48 -14.76
N TYR A 30 10.63 2.16 -14.62
CA TYR A 30 9.39 1.42 -14.33
C TYR A 30 9.41 0.79 -12.94
N SER A 31 10.55 0.80 -12.26
CA SER A 31 10.71 0.23 -10.92
C SER A 31 11.07 1.27 -9.86
N ALA A 32 10.83 0.89 -8.60
CA ALA A 32 11.26 1.69 -7.46
C ALA A 32 12.79 1.83 -7.40
N THR A 33 13.54 0.73 -7.63
CA THR A 33 15.02 0.72 -7.62
C THR A 33 15.58 1.71 -8.65
N GLU A 34 15.09 1.69 -9.90
CA GLU A 34 15.55 2.62 -10.93
C GLU A 34 15.19 4.07 -10.62
N THR A 35 13.98 4.31 -10.09
CA THR A 35 13.54 5.66 -9.71
C THR A 35 14.47 6.22 -8.64
N ILE A 36 14.80 5.40 -7.64
CA ILE A 36 15.71 5.73 -6.54
C ILE A 36 17.12 5.99 -7.07
N ARG A 37 17.66 5.10 -7.91
CA ARG A 37 18.99 5.23 -8.53
C ARG A 37 19.11 6.53 -9.32
N LYS A 38 18.14 6.82 -10.19
CA LYS A 38 18.11 8.04 -11.01
C LYS A 38 18.02 9.31 -10.16
N ARG A 39 17.29 9.25 -9.04
CA ARG A 39 17.13 10.39 -8.13
C ARG A 39 18.28 10.52 -7.13
N ARG A 40 19.14 9.49 -7.02
CA ARG A 40 20.13 9.32 -5.94
C ARG A 40 19.53 9.62 -4.55
N TYR A 41 18.31 9.14 -4.33
CA TYR A 41 17.53 9.41 -3.12
C TYR A 41 16.55 8.27 -2.85
N ILE A 42 16.59 7.71 -1.65
CA ILE A 42 15.80 6.54 -1.25
C ILE A 42 14.47 6.97 -0.63
N ASN A 43 14.54 7.62 0.54
CA ASN A 43 13.42 8.16 1.28
C ASN A 43 13.91 9.29 2.21
N GLY A 44 12.98 9.98 2.86
CA GLY A 44 13.29 11.00 3.87
C GLY A 44 12.18 12.05 3.96
N PRO A 45 12.49 13.29 4.40
CA PRO A 45 11.48 14.32 4.65
C PRO A 45 10.60 14.67 3.45
N SER A 46 11.15 14.59 2.23
CA SER A 46 10.40 14.83 0.99
C SER A 46 9.58 13.61 0.52
N GLY A 47 9.55 12.54 1.31
CA GLY A 47 8.95 11.26 0.97
C GLY A 47 9.83 10.41 0.05
N ALA A 48 9.33 9.24 -0.35
CA ALA A 48 10.06 8.35 -1.25
C ALA A 48 9.80 8.72 -2.73
N PRO A 49 10.82 8.81 -3.60
CA PRO A 49 10.64 9.10 -5.01
C PRO A 49 9.72 8.15 -5.76
N CYS A 50 9.69 6.88 -5.39
CA CYS A 50 8.76 5.92 -5.98
C CYS A 50 7.29 6.30 -5.70
N THR A 51 6.99 6.90 -4.54
CA THR A 51 5.64 7.39 -4.22
C THR A 51 5.25 8.57 -5.10
N SER A 52 6.17 9.52 -5.30
CA SER A 52 5.88 10.71 -6.12
C SER A 52 5.83 10.38 -7.61
N GLU A 53 6.82 9.64 -8.12
CA GLU A 53 6.98 9.39 -9.55
C GLU A 53 6.08 8.29 -10.10
N LEU A 54 5.93 7.19 -9.36
CA LEU A 54 5.25 5.99 -9.87
C LEU A 54 3.80 5.89 -9.40
N LYS A 55 3.40 6.68 -8.39
CA LYS A 55 2.02 6.67 -7.86
C LYS A 55 1.33 8.02 -8.08
N ARG A 56 1.78 9.06 -7.38
CA ARG A 56 1.10 10.38 -7.40
C ARG A 56 1.05 11.00 -8.78
N LYS A 57 2.19 11.12 -9.47
CA LYS A 57 2.24 11.74 -10.80
C LYS A 57 1.51 10.94 -11.87
N VAL A 58 1.49 9.61 -11.77
CA VAL A 58 0.74 8.75 -12.70
C VAL A 58 -0.76 9.00 -12.53
N ARG A 59 -1.24 8.95 -11.29
CA ARG A 59 -2.62 9.26 -10.94
C ARG A 59 -3.03 10.68 -11.37
N GLN A 60 -2.21 11.69 -11.08
CA GLN A 60 -2.48 13.09 -11.47
C GLN A 60 -2.58 13.31 -12.97
N ARG A 61 -1.82 12.57 -13.77
CA ARG A 61 -1.93 12.67 -15.24
C ARG A 61 -3.19 11.99 -15.75
N TRP A 62 -3.58 10.88 -15.13
CA TRP A 62 -4.84 10.22 -15.45
C TRP A 62 -6.03 11.09 -15.04
N GLU A 63 -5.97 11.76 -13.88
CA GLU A 63 -6.99 12.73 -13.45
C GLU A 63 -7.19 13.83 -14.51
N GLN A 64 -6.12 14.31 -15.13
CA GLN A 64 -6.18 15.33 -16.20
C GLN A 64 -6.82 14.86 -17.50
N THR A 65 -7.01 13.55 -17.69
CA THR A 65 -7.70 13.01 -18.88
C THR A 65 -9.17 12.72 -18.61
N GLN A 66 -9.67 12.95 -17.40
CA GLN A 66 -11.07 12.74 -17.05
C GLN A 66 -11.84 14.05 -17.20
N ASP A 67 -12.99 13.99 -17.87
CA ASP A 67 -13.89 15.13 -18.02
C ASP A 67 -14.86 15.27 -16.82
N ASP A 68 -15.12 14.15 -16.13
CA ASP A 68 -16.05 14.08 -15.00
C ASP A 68 -15.39 14.37 -13.65
N LEU A 69 -16.20 14.83 -12.69
CA LEU A 69 -15.76 14.98 -11.31
C LEU A 69 -15.47 13.61 -10.70
N LEU A 70 -14.26 13.43 -10.18
CA LEU A 70 -13.83 12.18 -9.57
C LEU A 70 -14.21 12.08 -8.09
N ARG A 71 -14.66 10.88 -7.70
CA ARG A 71 -14.86 10.48 -6.30
C ARG A 71 -13.84 9.42 -5.91
N TYR A 72 -13.09 9.66 -4.84
CA TYR A 72 -12.18 8.66 -4.27
C TYR A 72 -12.84 7.90 -3.14
N VAL A 73 -12.76 6.58 -3.22
CA VAL A 73 -13.14 5.65 -2.15
C VAL A 73 -11.85 5.17 -1.46
N TRP A 74 -11.70 5.48 -0.17
CA TRP A 74 -10.50 5.14 0.61
C TRP A 74 -10.77 3.98 1.57
N GLY A 75 -9.86 3.02 1.59
CA GLY A 75 -9.85 1.91 2.55
C GLY A 75 -9.15 2.26 3.87
N TYR A 76 -9.35 3.47 4.41
CA TYR A 76 -8.87 3.81 5.75
C TYR A 76 -9.83 3.22 6.78
N ASP A 77 -9.28 2.49 7.76
CA ASP A 77 -10.06 1.96 8.89
C ASP A 77 -10.30 3.04 9.97
N CYS A 78 -11.10 2.69 10.98
CA CYS A 78 -11.51 3.65 12.02
C CYS A 78 -10.34 4.20 12.86
N GLU A 79 -9.22 3.48 12.97
CA GLU A 79 -8.00 3.94 13.66
C GLU A 79 -7.21 4.94 12.79
N GLU A 80 -7.45 4.93 11.47
CA GLU A 80 -6.83 5.81 10.49
C GLU A 80 -7.58 7.12 10.26
N LYS A 81 -8.61 7.46 11.06
CA LYS A 81 -9.42 8.69 10.91
C LYS A 81 -8.60 9.97 10.78
N HIS A 82 -7.54 10.10 11.58
CA HIS A 82 -6.61 11.23 11.52
C HIS A 82 -5.95 11.41 10.13
N ARG A 83 -5.80 10.34 9.34
CA ARG A 83 -5.31 10.38 7.96
C ARG A 83 -6.37 10.93 7.00
N ALA A 84 -7.64 10.55 7.19
CA ALA A 84 -8.77 11.06 6.42
C ALA A 84 -8.93 12.57 6.60
N GLU A 85 -8.87 13.04 7.86
CA GLU A 85 -8.98 14.47 8.19
C GLU A 85 -7.88 15.30 7.52
N ARG A 86 -6.63 14.82 7.54
CA ARG A 86 -5.52 15.49 6.82
C ARG A 86 -5.72 15.49 5.31
N LEU A 87 -6.29 14.43 4.74
CA LEU A 87 -6.55 14.37 3.31
C LEU A 87 -7.58 15.43 2.90
N LEU A 88 -8.69 15.53 3.64
CA LEU A 88 -9.75 16.51 3.39
C LEU A 88 -9.26 17.97 3.49
N GLN A 89 -8.22 18.22 4.30
CA GLN A 89 -7.59 19.54 4.39
C GLN A 89 -6.64 19.86 3.24
N THR A 90 -6.13 18.84 2.53
CA THR A 90 -5.03 19.00 1.55
C THR A 90 -5.42 18.66 0.11
N THR A 91 -6.59 18.07 -0.11
CA THR A 91 -7.14 17.73 -1.42
C THR A 91 -8.64 18.00 -1.36
N ILE A 92 -9.04 19.20 -1.77
CA ILE A 92 -10.42 19.72 -1.60
C ILE A 92 -11.20 19.62 -2.91
N GLU A 93 -10.48 19.55 -4.03
CA GLU A 93 -11.01 19.53 -5.39
C GLU A 93 -11.78 18.26 -5.77
N HIS A 94 -11.72 17.20 -4.97
CA HIS A 94 -12.38 15.93 -5.26
C HIS A 94 -13.26 15.47 -4.11
N GLU A 95 -14.28 14.68 -4.43
CA GLU A 95 -15.09 14.04 -3.39
C GLU A 95 -14.33 12.85 -2.80
N HIS A 96 -14.40 12.71 -1.47
CA HIS A 96 -13.71 11.65 -0.73
C HIS A 96 -14.69 10.94 0.19
N VAL A 97 -14.75 9.62 0.12
CA VAL A 97 -15.56 8.78 1.02
C VAL A 97 -14.69 7.74 1.72
N PHE A 98 -15.07 7.38 2.96
CA PHE A 98 -14.27 6.53 3.85
C PHE A 98 -15.14 5.43 4.48
N PRO A 99 -15.61 4.44 3.68
CA PRO A 99 -16.67 3.52 4.13
C PRO A 99 -16.33 2.74 5.41
N LEU A 100 -15.07 2.38 5.62
CA LEU A 100 -14.66 1.62 6.80
C LEU A 100 -14.59 2.49 8.06
N ILE A 101 -14.23 3.77 7.95
CA ILE A 101 -14.34 4.74 9.05
C ILE A 101 -15.81 4.96 9.40
N ASP A 102 -16.67 5.14 8.40
CA ASP A 102 -18.10 5.37 8.59
C ASP A 102 -18.78 4.18 9.29
N ALA A 103 -18.33 2.96 8.97
CA ALA A 103 -18.76 1.72 9.61
C ALA A 103 -18.03 1.41 10.95
N ILE A 104 -17.07 2.25 11.35
CA ILE A 104 -16.25 2.09 12.57
C ILE A 104 -15.46 0.76 12.57
N LEU A 105 -15.17 0.22 11.39
CA LEU A 105 -14.46 -1.05 11.26
C LEU A 105 -12.96 -0.85 11.48
N THR A 106 -12.39 -1.67 12.35
CA THR A 106 -10.94 -1.84 12.51
C THR A 106 -10.38 -2.74 11.40
N LYS A 107 -9.06 -2.74 11.26
CA LYS A 107 -8.39 -3.62 10.31
C LYS A 107 -8.67 -5.11 10.55
N ASP A 108 -8.66 -5.56 11.80
CA ASP A 108 -8.90 -6.96 12.14
C ASP A 108 -10.35 -7.36 11.82
N GLU A 109 -11.31 -6.48 12.10
CA GLU A 109 -12.72 -6.70 11.71
C GLU A 109 -12.90 -6.79 10.19
N VAL A 110 -12.17 -5.97 9.41
CA VAL A 110 -12.18 -6.09 7.95
C VAL A 110 -11.59 -7.43 7.51
N HIS A 111 -10.54 -7.92 8.17
CA HIS A 111 -10.00 -9.23 7.87
C HIS A 111 -10.98 -10.37 8.17
N GLY A 112 -11.70 -10.31 9.29
CA GLY A 112 -12.79 -11.23 9.59
C GLY A 112 -13.94 -11.14 8.58
N LEU A 113 -14.27 -9.93 8.11
CA LEU A 113 -15.30 -9.72 7.09
C LEU A 113 -14.91 -10.34 5.75
N LEU A 114 -13.65 -10.19 5.33
CA LEU A 114 -13.16 -10.81 4.10
C LEU A 114 -13.24 -12.34 4.17
N GLU A 115 -12.96 -12.94 5.32
CA GLU A 115 -13.10 -14.39 5.53
C GLU A 115 -14.56 -14.83 5.39
N ARG A 116 -15.51 -14.11 5.99
CA ARG A 116 -16.95 -14.39 5.84
C ARG A 116 -17.47 -14.26 4.41
N LEU A 117 -16.84 -13.38 3.62
CA LEU A 117 -17.17 -13.15 2.22
C LEU A 117 -16.40 -14.07 1.26
N ASP A 118 -15.57 -15.00 1.77
CA ASP A 118 -14.68 -15.86 0.96
C ASP A 118 -13.75 -15.06 0.02
N ILE A 119 -13.33 -13.86 0.46
CA ILE A 119 -12.39 -13.01 -0.27
C ILE A 119 -10.98 -13.29 0.21
N LYS A 120 -10.17 -13.92 -0.66
CA LYS A 120 -8.79 -14.25 -0.35
C LYS A 120 -7.93 -13.00 -0.10
N ARG A 121 -7.15 -13.03 0.98
CA ARG A 121 -6.17 -12.00 1.33
C ARG A 121 -4.91 -12.08 0.44
N PRO A 122 -4.22 -10.95 0.20
CA PRO A 122 -2.90 -10.96 -0.43
C PRO A 122 -1.87 -11.81 0.34
N LEU A 123 -0.95 -12.46 -0.39
CA LEU A 123 0.10 -13.35 0.14
C LEU A 123 0.92 -12.72 1.27
N MET A 124 1.17 -11.41 1.24
CA MET A 124 1.97 -10.75 2.28
C MET A 124 1.38 -10.96 3.68
N TYR A 125 0.05 -11.01 3.82
CA TYR A 125 -0.59 -11.28 5.11
C TYR A 125 -0.39 -12.72 5.56
N GLU A 126 -0.39 -13.69 4.64
CA GLU A 126 -0.08 -15.11 4.94
C GLU A 126 1.38 -15.30 5.37
N LEU A 127 2.28 -14.42 4.92
CA LEU A 127 3.69 -14.40 5.34
C LEU A 127 3.92 -13.61 6.65
N GLY A 128 2.86 -13.24 7.37
CA GLY A 128 2.96 -12.52 8.65
C GLY A 128 3.26 -11.03 8.53
N PHE A 129 3.17 -10.42 7.34
CA PHE A 129 3.29 -8.97 7.22
C PHE A 129 1.97 -8.30 7.61
N ARG A 130 2.04 -7.31 8.50
CA ARG A 130 0.86 -6.51 8.87
C ARG A 130 0.31 -5.68 7.70
N ASN A 131 1.11 -5.32 6.70
CA ASN A 131 0.66 -4.47 5.59
C ASN A 131 1.08 -5.05 4.25
N ASN A 132 0.19 -5.00 3.25
CA ASN A 132 0.48 -5.40 1.88
C ASN A 132 1.27 -4.33 1.09
N ASN A 133 2.42 -3.93 1.65
CA ASN A 133 3.35 -3.01 1.00
C ASN A 133 4.04 -3.69 -0.19
N CYS A 134 4.58 -2.89 -1.14
CA CYS A 134 5.47 -3.40 -2.18
C CYS A 134 6.63 -4.17 -1.53
N VAL A 135 7.06 -5.32 -2.08
CA VAL A 135 8.19 -6.11 -1.54
C VAL A 135 9.49 -5.29 -1.57
N GLY A 136 10.13 -5.10 -0.41
CA GLY A 136 11.26 -4.19 -0.24
C GLY A 136 10.87 -2.72 -0.32
N CYS A 137 9.74 -2.34 0.29
CA CYS A 137 9.31 -0.96 0.38
C CYS A 137 10.31 -0.13 1.19
N VAL A 138 10.82 0.94 0.59
CA VAL A 138 11.78 1.84 1.24
C VAL A 138 11.18 2.64 2.40
N LYS A 139 9.86 2.67 2.58
CA LYS A 139 9.21 3.25 3.77
C LYS A 139 8.97 2.22 4.88
N GLY A 140 9.35 0.97 4.66
CA GLY A 140 9.26 -0.07 5.68
C GLY A 140 10.23 0.17 6.83
N GLY A 141 9.78 -0.14 8.05
CA GLY A 141 10.61 -0.06 9.25
C GLY A 141 11.56 -1.25 9.40
N VAL A 142 12.24 -1.30 10.55
CA VAL A 142 13.22 -2.33 10.88
C VAL A 142 12.64 -3.75 10.81
N GLY A 143 11.54 -4.02 11.51
CA GLY A 143 10.92 -5.36 11.53
C GLY A 143 10.47 -5.80 10.14
N TYR A 144 9.94 -4.87 9.34
CA TYR A 144 9.59 -5.12 7.93
C TYR A 144 10.81 -5.57 7.10
N TRP A 145 11.95 -4.87 7.21
CA TRP A 145 13.14 -5.24 6.44
C TRP A 145 13.77 -6.56 6.90
N ASN A 146 13.68 -6.91 8.19
CA ASN A 146 14.07 -8.23 8.67
C ASN A 146 13.11 -9.34 8.18
N MET A 147 11.81 -9.06 8.03
CA MET A 147 10.88 -9.97 7.35
C MET A 147 11.21 -10.13 5.85
N ILE A 148 11.54 -9.03 5.16
CA ILE A 148 12.03 -9.08 3.77
C ILE A 148 13.32 -9.90 3.65
N ARG A 149 14.26 -9.77 4.59
CA ARG A 149 15.49 -10.58 4.63
C ARG A 149 15.19 -12.08 4.66
N ARG A 150 14.20 -12.48 5.47
CA ARG A 150 13.79 -13.88 5.67
C ARG A 150 13.02 -14.44 4.46
N HIS A 151 12.02 -13.71 3.96
CA HIS A 151 11.11 -14.22 2.92
C HIS A 151 11.51 -13.86 1.49
N PHE A 152 12.29 -12.80 1.29
CA PHE A 152 12.66 -12.24 -0.01
C PHE A 152 14.13 -11.80 -0.03
N THR A 153 15.02 -12.75 0.28
CA THR A 153 16.46 -12.50 0.51
C THR A 153 17.15 -11.77 -0.66
N GLU A 154 16.83 -12.12 -1.91
CA GLU A 154 17.40 -11.45 -3.08
C GLU A 154 17.03 -9.95 -3.11
N ARG A 155 15.77 -9.63 -2.83
CA ARG A 155 15.28 -8.25 -2.76
C ARG A 155 15.94 -7.47 -1.63
N PHE A 156 16.20 -8.13 -0.50
CA PHE A 156 16.92 -7.53 0.62
C PHE A 156 18.32 -7.07 0.20
N TYR A 157 19.12 -7.97 -0.40
CA TYR A 157 20.49 -7.65 -0.80
C TYR A 157 20.56 -6.70 -1.99
N GLU A 158 19.59 -6.73 -2.91
CA GLU A 158 19.48 -5.73 -3.98
C GLU A 158 19.36 -4.31 -3.37
N MET A 159 18.48 -4.13 -2.37
CA MET A 159 18.32 -2.82 -1.74
C MET A 159 19.52 -2.43 -0.89
N ALA A 160 20.13 -3.36 -0.15
CA ALA A 160 21.35 -3.09 0.61
C ALA A 160 22.49 -2.61 -0.30
N GLY A 161 22.66 -3.25 -1.47
CA GLY A 161 23.60 -2.80 -2.49
C GLY A 161 23.27 -1.40 -3.03
N LEU A 162 21.99 -1.10 -3.25
CA LEU A 162 21.54 0.22 -3.70
C LEU A 162 21.81 1.31 -2.65
N GLU A 163 21.65 1.02 -1.36
CA GLU A 163 21.99 1.95 -0.27
C GLU A 163 23.47 2.33 -0.32
N ARG A 164 24.36 1.36 -0.54
CA ARG A 164 25.80 1.60 -0.70
C ARG A 164 26.11 2.39 -1.96
N GLU A 165 25.47 2.06 -3.08
CA GLU A 165 25.62 2.78 -4.36
C GLU A 165 25.26 4.27 -4.23
N ILE A 166 24.21 4.57 -3.46
CA ILE A 166 23.70 5.94 -3.30
C ILE A 166 24.41 6.68 -2.18
N GLY A 167 24.79 5.98 -1.10
CA GLY A 167 25.33 6.56 0.12
C GLY A 167 24.25 7.01 1.10
N THR A 168 23.05 6.41 1.07
CA THR A 168 21.92 6.73 1.96
C THR A 168 21.19 5.47 2.39
N THR A 169 20.44 5.54 3.49
CA THR A 169 19.76 4.37 4.08
C THR A 169 18.23 4.49 4.03
N CYS A 170 17.53 3.36 3.94
CA CYS A 170 16.08 3.24 4.07
C CYS A 170 15.65 3.43 5.53
N ILE A 171 16.45 2.87 6.45
CA ILE A 171 16.27 2.98 7.89
C ILE A 171 17.24 4.04 8.38
N LYS A 172 16.74 5.00 9.17
CA LYS A 172 17.58 6.10 9.67
C LYS A 172 18.85 5.55 10.35
N GLU A 173 20.01 6.00 9.86
CA GLU A 173 21.36 5.75 10.42
C GLU A 173 21.84 4.29 10.40
N VAL A 174 21.18 3.37 9.68
CA VAL A 174 21.62 1.96 9.59
C VAL A 174 21.46 1.46 8.15
N TYR A 175 22.55 0.97 7.56
CA TYR A 175 22.50 0.25 6.30
C TYR A 175 21.87 -1.13 6.50
N LEU A 176 21.13 -1.62 5.50
CA LEU A 176 20.44 -2.91 5.59
C LEU A 176 21.42 -4.08 5.77
N ASP A 177 22.58 -4.05 5.13
CA ASP A 177 23.61 -5.08 5.34
C ASP A 177 24.23 -5.07 6.74
N GLU A 178 24.09 -3.96 7.49
CA GLU A 178 24.51 -3.80 8.88
C GLU A 178 23.35 -3.99 9.88
N LEU A 179 22.12 -4.18 9.39
CA LEU A 179 20.95 -4.29 10.24
C LEU A 179 20.97 -5.59 11.04
N ASP A 180 20.94 -5.49 12.36
CA ASP A 180 20.81 -6.64 13.25
C ASP A 180 19.54 -7.48 12.89
N PRO A 181 19.69 -8.79 12.56
CA PRO A 181 18.57 -9.67 12.20
C PRO A 181 17.46 -9.79 13.23
N GLU A 182 17.77 -9.55 14.51
CA GLU A 182 16.80 -9.68 15.61
C GLU A 182 16.22 -8.33 16.05
N ARG A 183 16.65 -7.23 15.40
CA ARG A 183 16.12 -5.90 15.70
C ARG A 183 14.72 -5.71 15.12
N GLY A 184 13.94 -4.89 15.81
CA GLY A 184 12.63 -4.42 15.37
C GLY A 184 11.51 -5.35 15.81
N ARG A 185 10.36 -4.76 16.14
CA ARG A 185 9.16 -5.52 16.45
C ARG A 185 8.57 -6.03 15.15
N ILE A 186 8.43 -7.35 15.04
CA ILE A 186 7.48 -7.97 14.14
C ILE A 186 6.20 -7.96 14.95
N GLU A 187 5.24 -7.12 14.57
CA GLU A 187 3.97 -7.03 15.28
C GLU A 187 3.22 -8.36 15.15
N ASP A 188 2.43 -8.68 16.17
CA ASP A 188 1.72 -9.96 16.27
C ASP A 188 0.82 -10.20 15.06
N GLU A 189 0.63 -11.48 14.75
CA GLU A 189 -0.21 -11.93 13.64
C GLU A 189 -1.63 -11.37 13.80
N MET A 190 -2.19 -10.79 12.74
CA MET A 190 -3.58 -10.31 12.77
C MET A 190 -4.52 -11.50 12.86
N MET A 191 -5.11 -11.68 14.02
CA MET A 191 -6.20 -12.62 14.23
C MET A 191 -7.45 -12.01 13.59
N GLY A 192 -7.91 -12.59 12.49
CA GLY A 192 -9.11 -12.13 11.77
C GLY A 192 -10.39 -12.43 12.56
N GLU A 193 -10.55 -11.82 13.72
CA GLU A 193 -11.73 -12.01 14.54
C GLU A 193 -12.90 -11.16 14.01
N CYS A 194 -13.95 -11.83 13.51
CA CYS A 194 -15.17 -11.12 13.12
C CYS A 194 -15.99 -10.77 14.37
N GLY A 195 -15.80 -9.54 14.85
CA GLY A 195 -16.58 -8.96 15.95
C GLY A 195 -17.98 -8.50 15.54
N ILE A 196 -18.72 -7.90 16.49
CA ILE A 196 -20.11 -7.46 16.28
C ILE A 196 -20.23 -6.47 15.11
N LEU A 197 -19.29 -5.53 14.94
CA LEU A 197 -19.36 -4.57 13.83
C LEU A 197 -19.10 -5.26 12.49
N CYS A 198 -18.21 -6.25 12.46
CA CYS A 198 -18.00 -7.11 11.29
C CYS A 198 -19.30 -7.86 10.91
N GLU A 199 -20.02 -8.43 11.87
CA GLU A 199 -21.31 -9.12 11.62
C GLU A 199 -22.39 -8.16 11.09
N ILE A 200 -22.50 -6.97 11.66
CA ILE A 200 -23.43 -5.94 11.19
C ILE A 200 -23.08 -5.51 9.76
N ALA A 201 -21.79 -5.28 9.49
CA ALA A 201 -21.31 -4.92 8.15
C ALA A 201 -21.59 -6.04 7.13
N TYR A 202 -21.33 -7.30 7.51
CA TYR A 202 -21.64 -8.47 6.69
C TYR A 202 -23.14 -8.51 6.36
N GLY A 203 -24.02 -8.37 7.36
CA GLY A 203 -25.47 -8.35 7.18
C GLY A 203 -25.94 -7.26 6.22
N ASN A 204 -25.35 -6.06 6.27
CA ASN A 204 -25.67 -4.96 5.35
C ASN A 204 -25.17 -5.19 3.91
N ILE A 205 -24.17 -6.04 3.72
CA ILE A 205 -23.61 -6.36 2.39
C ILE A 205 -24.44 -7.47 1.71
N VAL A 206 -24.85 -8.48 2.47
CA VAL A 206 -25.51 -9.67 1.92
C VAL A 206 -27.04 -9.64 2.00
N GLY A 207 -27.61 -8.78 2.86
CA GLY A 207 -29.06 -8.59 3.04
C GLY A 207 -29.66 -7.59 2.08
#